data_AF-E1ZA37-F1
#
_entry.id   AF-E1ZA37-F1
#
_cell.length_a   1.000
_cell.length_b   1.000
_cell.length_c   1.000
_cell.angle_alpha   90.00
_cell.angle_beta   90.00
_cell.angle_gamma   90.00
#
_symmetry.space_group_name_H-M   'P 1'
#
loop_
_entity.id
_entity.type
_entity.pdbx_description
1 polymer ?
#
loop_
_entity_poly.entity_id
_entity_poly.type
_entity_poly.pdbx_seq_one_letter_code
_entity_poly.pdbx_strand_id
1 'polypeptide(L)'
;MPTGPAGNSGSSSNSGSLASGGGGGGNKVQPRLEINLLMTGPAYAKQRDLFLWALRRQQDRPHADPRSFYQLMGVHGVPFQPYRGLAPPGPPCNSTLQWCGYCHHGDHLFPTFHRAYLLFLEQHLQPEAAAAARAYARVLPGQARAWRRAAAALRVPYWDFASGAAARAGIPPFFDEITVLSMRTGKPTNISNPLRQYRFPLPTGLPADDFPRFSPRGTLTLRWPQAAASGSAMRSNTSALNASVLAHSGGAWREGVRQLLAEPDWHCFSNHEAPLREPQRCRALSSLEFVHDLLHRGLGGPSGHLAHTSIAAFDPLFTLLHASMDRLLAMWQLAHPHDWVSSGVAGGGTLAVPRGSKVR
;
A
#
# COMPACT_ATOMS: atom_id res chain seq x y z
N MET A 1 41.04 46.87 6.92
CA MET A 1 39.92 47.30 7.79
C MET A 1 39.08 48.31 7.01
N PRO A 2 37.74 48.34 7.09
CA PRO A 2 36.74 47.39 7.63
C PRO A 2 35.87 46.77 6.48
N THR A 3 35.50 45.48 6.40
CA THR A 3 34.56 44.61 7.16
C THR A 3 33.06 44.67 6.78
N GLY A 4 32.60 43.63 6.05
CA GLY A 4 31.39 42.83 6.33
C GLY A 4 30.10 43.09 5.52
N PRO A 5 29.18 42.10 5.36
CA PRO A 5 29.39 40.64 5.26
C PRO A 5 28.70 39.99 4.03
N ALA A 6 29.21 38.80 3.69
CA ALA A 6 28.71 37.92 2.63
C ALA A 6 27.41 37.20 3.04
N GLY A 7 26.40 37.26 2.17
CA GLY A 7 25.21 36.40 2.23
C GLY A 7 25.42 35.15 1.40
N ASN A 8 25.70 34.03 2.06
CA ASN A 8 25.85 32.71 1.46
C ASN A 8 24.49 32.03 1.33
N SER A 9 23.83 32.11 0.17
CA SER A 9 22.63 31.33 -0.15
C SER A 9 23.02 30.02 -0.82
N GLY A 10 23.45 29.05 -0.01
CA GLY A 10 23.62 27.67 -0.44
C GLY A 10 22.28 27.07 -0.85
N SER A 11 21.99 27.01 -2.15
CA SER A 11 20.92 26.16 -2.66
C SER A 11 21.38 24.71 -2.57
N SER A 12 20.93 24.03 -1.52
CA SER A 12 21.06 22.57 -1.44
C SER A 12 20.11 21.97 -2.46
N SER A 13 20.64 21.69 -3.65
CA SER A 13 20.01 20.81 -4.63
C SER A 13 19.90 19.42 -3.99
N ASN A 14 18.74 19.15 -3.41
CA ASN A 14 18.42 17.83 -2.86
C ASN A 14 18.10 16.90 -4.04
N SER A 15 19.14 16.44 -4.74
CA SER A 15 19.04 15.38 -5.72
C SER A 15 18.60 14.12 -4.98
N GLY A 16 17.31 13.81 -5.07
CA GLY A 16 16.74 12.57 -4.56
C GLY A 16 17.41 11.39 -5.23
N SER A 17 18.40 10.80 -4.56
CA SER A 17 18.96 9.51 -4.96
C SER A 17 17.83 8.49 -4.89
N LEU A 18 17.37 8.03 -6.06
CA LEU A 18 16.77 6.71 -6.19
C LEU A 18 17.69 5.74 -5.45
N ALA A 19 17.12 4.87 -4.62
CA ALA A 19 17.87 4.00 -3.72
C ALA A 19 18.78 3.02 -4.50
N SER A 20 19.98 3.46 -4.87
CA SER A 20 21.10 2.57 -5.13
C SER A 20 21.57 2.08 -3.77
N GLY A 21 21.23 0.83 -3.45
CA GLY A 21 21.64 0.18 -2.21
C GLY A 21 23.16 0.26 -2.03
N GLY A 22 23.61 1.03 -1.04
CA GLY A 22 25.02 1.14 -0.70
C GLY A 22 25.54 -0.16 -0.07
N GLY A 23 26.55 -0.76 -0.70
CA GLY A 23 27.57 -1.58 -0.04
C GLY A 23 27.60 -3.07 -0.37
N GLY A 24 28.29 -3.42 -1.47
CA GLY A 24 29.02 -4.69 -1.59
C GLY A 24 28.23 -5.91 -2.08
N GLY A 25 27.83 -5.91 -3.36
CA GLY A 25 27.38 -7.11 -4.06
C GLY A 25 26.42 -6.85 -5.22
N GLY A 26 26.83 -6.09 -6.25
CA GLY A 26 26.12 -5.93 -7.53
C GLY A 26 24.77 -5.21 -7.46
N ASN A 27 24.51 -4.31 -8.42
CA ASN A 27 23.20 -3.70 -8.70
C ASN A 27 22.17 -4.75 -9.17
N LYS A 28 21.91 -5.81 -8.37
CA LYS A 28 20.87 -6.79 -8.69
C LYS A 28 19.54 -6.27 -8.20
N VAL A 29 18.61 -6.09 -9.15
CA VAL A 29 17.19 -5.85 -8.86
C VAL A 29 16.69 -6.95 -7.93
N GLN A 30 16.01 -6.57 -6.86
CA GLN A 30 15.50 -7.49 -5.84
C GLN A 30 14.00 -7.70 -6.07
N PRO A 31 13.50 -8.94 -5.98
CA PRO A 31 12.08 -9.22 -6.17
C PRO A 31 11.27 -8.79 -4.95
N ARG A 32 10.00 -8.43 -5.18
CA ARG A 32 8.98 -8.44 -4.12
C ARG A 32 8.62 -9.89 -3.83
N LEU A 33 8.77 -10.31 -2.58
CA LEU A 33 8.46 -11.68 -2.16
C LEU A 33 6.95 -11.84 -1.93
N GLU A 34 6.44 -13.05 -2.15
CA GLU A 34 5.10 -13.41 -1.69
C GLU A 34 5.08 -13.41 -0.14
N ILE A 35 4.06 -12.84 0.47
CA ILE A 35 4.01 -12.60 1.91
C ILE A 35 4.08 -13.89 2.75
N ASN A 36 3.44 -14.99 2.34
CA ASN A 36 3.58 -16.26 3.05
C ASN A 36 5.02 -16.76 3.03
N LEU A 37 5.71 -16.63 1.90
CA LEU A 37 7.12 -17.00 1.80
C LEU A 37 7.99 -16.12 2.72
N LEU A 38 7.78 -14.80 2.72
CA LEU A 38 8.49 -13.88 3.61
C LEU A 38 8.27 -14.25 5.09
N MET A 39 7.03 -14.54 5.46
CA MET A 39 6.62 -14.72 6.86
C MET A 39 7.00 -16.10 7.43
N THR A 40 6.93 -17.15 6.62
CA THR A 40 7.13 -18.54 7.05
C THR A 40 8.47 -19.14 6.62
N GLY A 41 9.11 -18.61 5.58
CA GLY A 41 10.35 -19.13 5.04
C GLY A 41 11.54 -18.86 5.98
N PRO A 42 12.27 -19.89 6.47
CA PRO A 42 13.37 -19.69 7.41
C PRO A 42 14.53 -18.87 6.81
N ALA A 43 14.75 -18.97 5.49
CA ALA A 43 15.74 -18.17 4.77
C ALA A 43 15.42 -16.66 4.81
N TYR A 44 14.14 -16.31 4.99
CA TYR A 44 13.64 -14.93 4.94
C TYR A 44 13.36 -14.34 6.33
N ALA A 45 13.64 -15.07 7.42
CA ALA A 45 13.35 -14.63 8.79
C ALA A 45 13.94 -13.24 9.12
N LYS A 46 15.13 -12.92 8.60
CA LYS A 46 15.72 -11.58 8.77
C LYS A 46 14.95 -10.50 7.99
N GLN A 47 14.55 -10.79 6.75
CA GLN A 47 13.73 -9.85 5.96
C GLN A 47 12.35 -9.66 6.59
N ARG A 48 11.74 -10.73 7.12
CA ARG A 48 10.49 -10.68 7.87
C ARG A 48 10.57 -9.74 9.06
N ASP A 49 11.55 -9.97 9.94
CA ASP A 49 11.70 -9.16 11.16
C ASP A 49 11.98 -7.69 10.81
N LEU A 50 12.79 -7.43 9.78
CA LEU A 50 13.04 -6.07 9.29
C LEU A 50 11.77 -5.42 8.71
N PHE A 51 10.97 -6.16 7.95
CA PHE A 51 9.72 -5.66 7.37
C PHE A 51 8.73 -5.25 8.47
N LEU A 52 8.53 -6.13 9.45
CA LEU A 52 7.62 -5.88 10.57
C LEU A 52 8.09 -4.69 11.41
N TRP A 53 9.39 -4.63 11.74
CA TRP A 53 9.92 -3.48 12.48
C TRP A 53 9.87 -2.17 11.68
N ALA A 54 10.12 -2.21 10.36
CA ALA A 54 10.03 -1.03 9.52
C ALA A 54 8.60 -0.47 9.47
N LEU A 55 7.62 -1.34 9.22
CA LEU A 55 6.20 -0.96 9.21
C LEU A 55 5.76 -0.44 10.59
N ARG A 56 6.12 -1.14 11.67
CA ARG A 56 5.80 -0.71 13.04
C ARG A 56 6.37 0.67 13.34
N ARG A 57 7.63 0.91 12.97
CA ARG A 57 8.27 2.22 13.16
C ARG A 57 7.57 3.33 12.39
N GLN A 58 7.10 3.08 11.16
CA GLN A 58 6.29 4.05 10.41
C GLN A 58 4.96 4.35 11.12
N GLN A 59 4.29 3.33 11.66
CA GLN A 59 3.04 3.48 12.41
C GLN A 59 3.21 4.25 13.72
N ASP A 60 4.36 4.06 14.40
CA ASP A 60 4.67 4.72 15.68
C ASP A 60 5.21 6.16 15.51
N ARG A 61 5.52 6.63 14.29
CA ARG A 61 5.99 8.02 14.09
C ARG A 61 4.88 9.01 14.48
N PRO A 62 5.24 10.22 14.97
CA PRO A 62 4.28 11.30 15.12
C PRO A 62 3.51 11.52 13.81
N HIS A 63 2.19 11.65 13.87
CA HIS A 63 1.34 11.71 12.66
C HIS A 63 1.59 12.95 11.78
N ALA A 64 2.24 13.99 12.32
CA ALA A 64 2.67 15.17 11.56
C ALA A 64 3.99 14.95 10.80
N ASP A 65 4.75 13.89 11.11
CA ASP A 65 5.96 13.56 10.38
C ASP A 65 5.59 13.11 8.96
N PRO A 66 6.14 13.72 7.90
CA PRO A 66 5.83 13.36 6.51
C PRO A 66 6.21 11.91 6.15
N ARG A 67 6.98 11.22 6.99
CA ARG A 67 7.33 9.80 6.82
C ARG A 67 6.48 8.87 7.69
N SER A 68 5.56 9.41 8.48
CA SER A 68 4.64 8.61 9.30
C SER A 68 3.69 7.83 8.41
N PHE A 69 3.25 6.67 8.90
CA PHE A 69 2.23 5.88 8.22
C PHE A 69 0.99 6.73 7.91
N TYR A 70 0.63 7.65 8.80
CA TYR A 70 -0.49 8.56 8.59
C TYR A 70 -0.31 9.44 7.33
N GLN A 71 0.81 10.15 7.22
CA GLN A 71 1.08 11.04 6.09
C GLN A 71 1.29 10.28 4.79
N LEU A 72 1.95 9.12 4.86
CA LEU A 72 2.21 8.29 3.69
C LEU A 72 0.91 7.71 3.13
N MET A 73 0.04 7.16 3.98
CA MET A 73 -1.25 6.60 3.56
C MET A 73 -2.27 7.68 3.17
N GLY A 74 -2.19 8.86 3.79
CA GLY A 74 -3.07 10.00 3.50
C GLY A 74 -2.91 10.57 2.09
N VAL A 75 -1.82 10.25 1.37
CA VAL A 75 -1.68 10.60 -0.06
C VAL A 75 -2.82 10.00 -0.89
N HIS A 76 -3.27 8.79 -0.54
CA HIS A 76 -4.32 8.12 -1.31
C HIS A 76 -5.64 8.90 -1.31
N GLY A 77 -6.09 9.36 -0.14
CA GLY A 77 -7.40 9.93 0.07
C GLY A 77 -7.42 10.92 1.23
N VAL A 78 -8.22 10.64 2.25
CA VAL A 78 -8.35 11.49 3.43
C VAL A 78 -7.01 11.61 4.18
N PRO A 79 -6.67 12.78 4.74
CA PRO A 79 -7.53 13.96 4.96
C PRO A 79 -7.63 14.93 3.76
N PHE A 80 -7.27 14.53 2.54
CA PHE A 80 -7.28 15.40 1.35
C PHE A 80 -6.35 16.61 1.49
N GLN A 81 -5.19 16.39 2.08
CA GLN A 81 -4.19 17.43 2.33
C GLN A 81 -2.99 17.30 1.39
N PRO A 82 -2.35 18.42 1.01
CA PRO A 82 -1.10 18.40 0.28
C PRO A 82 -0.02 17.61 1.00
N TYR A 83 0.59 16.62 0.34
CA TYR A 83 1.75 15.95 0.88
C TYR A 83 2.98 16.86 0.79
N ARG A 84 3.64 17.12 1.94
CA ARG A 84 4.79 18.05 2.06
C ARG A 84 4.54 19.46 1.51
N GLY A 85 3.31 19.95 1.58
CA GLY A 85 2.98 21.32 1.16
C GLY A 85 3.03 21.55 -0.34
N LEU A 86 3.06 20.50 -1.16
CA LEU A 86 2.91 20.61 -2.62
C LEU A 86 1.47 21.02 -2.94
N ALA A 87 1.23 22.33 -2.98
CA ALA A 87 -0.09 22.90 -3.24
C ALA A 87 -0.66 22.35 -4.56
N PRO A 88 -1.94 21.91 -4.59
CA PRO A 88 -2.57 21.52 -5.82
C PRO A 88 -2.64 22.73 -6.78
N PRO A 89 -2.69 22.50 -8.11
CA PRO A 89 -2.68 23.56 -9.11
C PRO A 89 -3.97 24.41 -9.14
N GLY A 90 -4.84 24.31 -8.14
CA GLY A 90 -6.18 24.91 -8.14
C GLY A 90 -6.71 25.21 -6.73
N PRO A 91 -7.97 25.67 -6.63
CA PRO A 91 -8.60 25.96 -5.35
C PRO A 91 -8.61 24.71 -4.44
N PRO A 92 -8.75 24.89 -3.10
CA PRO A 92 -8.93 23.77 -2.19
C PRO A 92 -10.02 22.83 -2.69
N CYS A 93 -9.74 21.54 -2.68
CA CYS A 93 -10.66 20.57 -3.23
C CYS A 93 -11.97 20.54 -2.44
N ASN A 94 -13.10 20.57 -3.15
CA ASN A 94 -14.42 20.42 -2.55
C ASN A 94 -14.87 18.95 -2.66
N SER A 95 -14.73 18.20 -1.56
CA SER A 95 -15.04 16.76 -1.51
C SER A 95 -16.52 16.43 -1.69
N THR A 96 -17.42 17.43 -1.62
CA THR A 96 -18.84 17.26 -1.94
C THR A 96 -19.12 17.23 -3.45
N LEU A 97 -18.20 17.78 -4.26
CA LEU A 97 -18.37 17.92 -5.71
C LEU A 97 -17.46 16.99 -6.51
N GLN A 98 -16.33 16.55 -5.94
CA GLN A 98 -15.36 15.70 -6.62
C GLN A 98 -14.48 14.90 -5.65
N TRP A 99 -13.75 13.93 -6.18
CA TRP A 99 -12.73 13.19 -5.45
C TRP A 99 -11.52 14.09 -5.12
N CYS A 100 -11.07 14.06 -3.86
CA CYS A 100 -10.00 14.94 -3.36
C CYS A 100 -8.73 14.21 -2.91
N GLY A 101 -8.63 12.89 -3.15
CA GLY A 101 -7.38 12.15 -2.97
C GLY A 101 -6.44 12.34 -4.16
N TYR A 102 -5.16 12.00 -4.01
CA TYR A 102 -4.25 11.98 -5.17
C TYR A 102 -4.50 10.75 -6.06
N CYS A 103 -5.12 9.69 -5.56
CA CYS A 103 -5.22 8.45 -6.30
C CYS A 103 -6.14 8.53 -7.51
N HIS A 104 -5.68 7.91 -8.59
CA HIS A 104 -6.42 7.71 -9.82
C HIS A 104 -7.27 6.45 -9.71
N HIS A 105 -8.57 6.58 -9.90
CA HIS A 105 -9.55 5.49 -10.01
C HIS A 105 -10.53 5.83 -11.13
N GLY A 106 -11.00 4.81 -11.84
CA GLY A 106 -11.89 4.96 -13.00
C GLY A 106 -11.23 5.65 -14.19
N ASP A 107 -9.90 5.62 -14.28
CA ASP A 107 -9.17 6.21 -15.39
C ASP A 107 -7.89 5.42 -15.75
N HIS A 108 -7.32 5.76 -16.91
CA HIS A 108 -6.19 5.05 -17.50
C HIS A 108 -4.90 5.10 -16.68
N LEU A 109 -4.79 6.02 -15.72
CA LEU A 109 -3.63 6.16 -14.86
C LEU A 109 -3.76 5.36 -13.56
N PHE A 110 -4.87 4.66 -13.31
CA PHE A 110 -5.04 3.79 -12.15
C PHE A 110 -3.81 2.87 -11.93
N PRO A 111 -3.34 2.09 -12.93
CA PRO A 111 -2.22 1.17 -12.70
C PRO A 111 -0.89 1.91 -12.44
N THR A 112 -0.60 2.95 -13.21
CA THR A 112 0.69 3.66 -13.17
C THR A 112 0.82 4.56 -11.94
N PHE A 113 -0.28 5.20 -11.51
CA PHE A 113 -0.31 5.94 -10.25
C PHE A 113 0.00 5.00 -9.08
N HIS A 114 -0.70 3.87 -8.98
CA HIS A 114 -0.51 2.95 -7.87
C HIS A 114 0.86 2.25 -7.89
N ARG A 115 1.45 2.01 -9.08
CA ARG A 115 2.85 1.60 -9.22
C ARG A 115 3.82 2.62 -8.62
N ALA A 116 3.66 3.89 -8.98
CA ALA A 116 4.50 4.97 -8.46
C ALA A 116 4.29 5.16 -6.95
N TYR A 117 3.04 5.07 -6.48
CA TYR A 117 2.70 5.17 -5.07
C TYR A 117 3.31 4.03 -4.26
N LEU A 118 3.26 2.80 -4.75
CA LEU A 118 3.89 1.66 -4.11
C LEU A 118 5.42 1.79 -4.03
N LEU A 119 6.07 2.31 -5.09
CA LEU A 119 7.49 2.65 -5.06
C LEU A 119 7.78 3.73 -4.00
N PHE A 120 6.94 4.76 -3.90
CA PHE A 120 7.04 5.80 -2.87
C PHE A 120 6.94 5.21 -1.46
N LEU A 121 5.99 4.29 -1.20
CA LEU A 121 5.86 3.61 0.09
C LEU A 121 7.09 2.76 0.41
N GLU A 122 7.58 2.00 -0.56
CA GLU A 122 8.77 1.14 -0.44
C GLU A 122 10.05 1.97 -0.16
N GLN A 123 10.20 3.12 -0.81
CA GLN A 123 11.31 4.06 -0.57
C GLN A 123 11.31 4.63 0.86
N HIS A 124 10.14 4.79 1.48
CA HIS A 124 10.02 5.24 2.87
C HIS A 124 10.20 4.11 3.88
N LEU A 125 9.87 2.87 3.51
CA LEU A 125 10.07 1.68 4.33
C LEU A 125 11.57 1.31 4.44
N GLN A 126 12.32 1.47 3.35
CA GLN A 126 13.72 1.06 3.24
C GLN A 126 14.66 1.68 4.32
N PRO A 127 14.63 3.00 4.57
CA PRO A 127 15.44 3.60 5.63
C PRO A 127 15.12 3.06 7.03
N GLU A 128 13.87 2.72 7.31
CA GLU A 128 13.46 2.13 8.59
C GLU A 128 13.99 0.70 8.74
N ALA A 129 13.94 -0.10 7.68
CA ALA A 129 14.56 -1.42 7.64
C ALA A 129 16.08 -1.35 7.80
N ALA A 130 16.74 -0.41 7.12
CA ALA A 130 18.18 -0.19 7.27
C ALA A 130 18.55 0.22 8.71
N ALA A 131 17.73 1.05 9.35
CA ALA A 131 17.91 1.41 10.76
C ALA A 131 17.75 0.21 11.70
N ALA A 132 16.74 -0.63 11.47
CA ALA A 132 16.54 -1.87 12.22
C ALA A 132 17.72 -2.83 12.04
N ALA A 133 18.25 -2.99 10.82
CA ALA A 133 19.42 -3.80 10.56
C ALA A 133 20.68 -3.29 11.28
N ARG A 134 20.86 -1.97 11.39
CA ARG A 134 21.94 -1.37 12.21
C ARG A 134 21.76 -1.65 13.69
N ALA A 135 20.52 -1.69 14.20
CA ALA A 135 20.26 -2.07 15.59
C ALA A 135 20.61 -3.54 15.84
N TYR A 136 20.17 -4.44 14.95
CA TYR A 136 20.56 -5.85 15.05
C TYR A 136 22.06 -6.08 14.94
N ALA A 137 22.75 -5.36 14.05
CA ALA A 137 24.20 -5.46 13.91
C ALA A 137 24.95 -5.08 15.20
N ARG A 138 24.38 -4.24 16.07
CA ARG A 138 24.97 -3.90 17.37
C ARG A 138 24.78 -4.99 18.42
N VAL A 139 23.59 -5.61 18.46
CA VAL A 139 23.24 -6.61 19.49
C VAL A 139 23.61 -8.05 19.07
N LEU A 140 23.80 -8.29 17.76
CA LEU A 140 24.20 -9.56 17.17
C LEU A 140 25.36 -9.33 16.17
N PRO A 141 26.57 -8.95 16.64
CA PRO A 141 27.68 -8.55 15.77
C PRO A 141 28.09 -9.63 14.77
N GLY A 142 28.07 -10.91 15.17
CA GLY A 142 28.34 -12.04 14.28
C GLY A 142 27.36 -12.20 13.11
N GLN A 143 26.18 -11.56 13.17
CA GLN A 143 25.17 -11.58 12.11
C GLN A 143 25.05 -10.23 11.38
N ALA A 144 25.92 -9.25 11.67
CA ALA A 144 25.81 -7.88 11.14
C ALA A 144 25.74 -7.83 9.60
N ARG A 145 26.59 -8.61 8.90
CA ARG A 145 26.57 -8.67 7.43
C ARG A 145 25.26 -9.26 6.90
N ALA A 146 24.71 -10.28 7.56
CA ALA A 146 23.46 -10.92 7.15
C ALA A 146 22.27 -9.97 7.30
N TRP A 147 22.20 -9.20 8.40
CA TRP A 147 21.16 -8.19 8.60
C TRP A 147 21.22 -7.05 7.58
N ARG A 148 22.42 -6.56 7.27
CA ARG A 148 22.60 -5.52 6.24
C ARG A 148 22.19 -6.01 4.85
N ARG A 149 22.56 -7.25 4.50
CA ARG A 149 22.13 -7.88 3.23
C ARG A 149 20.62 -8.07 3.17
N ALA A 150 20.00 -8.53 4.27
CA ALA A 150 18.55 -8.68 4.35
C ALA A 150 17.83 -7.33 4.15
N ALA A 151 18.31 -6.24 4.75
CA ALA A 151 17.74 -4.91 4.54
C ALA A 151 17.87 -4.45 3.07
N ALA A 152 19.05 -4.60 2.47
CA ALA A 152 19.27 -4.23 1.07
C ALA A 152 18.38 -5.04 0.09
N ALA A 153 18.14 -6.31 0.41
CA ALA A 153 17.27 -7.22 -0.34
C ALA A 153 15.77 -7.00 -0.09
N LEU A 154 15.39 -6.33 1.00
CA LEU A 154 13.99 -6.19 1.37
C LEU A 154 13.22 -5.36 0.35
N ARG A 155 12.06 -5.86 -0.05
CA ARG A 155 11.06 -5.16 -0.86
C ARG A 155 9.70 -5.39 -0.22
N VAL A 156 8.75 -4.50 -0.47
CA VAL A 156 7.37 -4.65 -0.01
C VAL A 156 6.82 -5.96 -0.57
N PRO A 157 6.31 -6.88 0.27
CA PRO A 157 5.78 -8.14 -0.22
C PRO A 157 4.42 -7.96 -0.90
N TYR A 158 4.09 -8.90 -1.79
CA TYR A 158 2.75 -9.00 -2.39
C TYR A 158 2.00 -10.18 -1.77
N TRP A 159 0.66 -10.18 -1.85
CA TRP A 159 -0.15 -11.33 -1.45
C TRP A 159 -0.84 -11.96 -2.66
N ASP A 160 -0.54 -13.24 -2.93
CA ASP A 160 -1.19 -13.96 -4.03
C ASP A 160 -2.59 -14.45 -3.62
N PHE A 161 -3.55 -13.52 -3.68
CA PHE A 161 -4.97 -13.75 -3.36
C PHE A 161 -5.65 -14.76 -4.29
N ALA A 162 -5.09 -15.02 -5.47
CA ALA A 162 -5.62 -15.97 -6.46
C ALA A 162 -4.94 -17.35 -6.36
N SER A 163 -3.95 -17.52 -5.47
CA SER A 163 -3.20 -18.76 -5.33
C SER A 163 -4.04 -19.94 -4.84
N GLY A 164 -3.56 -21.17 -5.09
CA GLY A 164 -4.17 -22.38 -4.51
C GLY A 164 -4.09 -22.42 -2.99
N ALA A 165 -3.09 -21.77 -2.39
CA ALA A 165 -2.98 -21.63 -0.95
C ALA A 165 -4.10 -20.74 -0.38
N ALA A 166 -4.32 -19.57 -0.97
CA ALA A 166 -5.42 -18.68 -0.57
C ALA A 166 -6.80 -19.34 -0.74
N ALA A 167 -7.00 -20.09 -1.84
CA ALA A 167 -8.26 -20.80 -2.08
C ALA A 167 -8.55 -21.92 -1.07
N ARG A 168 -7.51 -22.56 -0.49
CA ARG A 168 -7.67 -23.66 0.48
C ARG A 168 -7.63 -23.22 1.93
N ALA A 169 -6.76 -22.26 2.26
CA ALA A 169 -6.46 -21.86 3.63
C ALA A 169 -6.99 -20.45 3.97
N GLY A 170 -7.42 -19.68 2.97
CA GLY A 170 -7.96 -18.35 3.17
C GLY A 170 -6.86 -17.30 3.38
N ILE A 171 -7.11 -16.37 4.30
CA ILE A 171 -6.17 -15.32 4.67
C ILE A 171 -4.98 -15.91 5.46
N PRO A 172 -3.74 -15.44 5.23
CA PRO A 172 -2.60 -15.96 5.99
C PRO A 172 -2.76 -15.86 7.52
N PRO A 173 -2.33 -16.86 8.32
CA PRO A 173 -2.67 -16.93 9.74
C PRO A 173 -1.89 -15.99 10.67
N PHE A 174 -0.94 -15.21 10.15
CA PHE A 174 -0.01 -14.43 10.99
C PHE A 174 -0.52 -13.06 11.45
N PHE A 175 -1.78 -12.66 11.19
CA PHE A 175 -2.24 -11.28 11.42
C PHE A 175 -2.47 -10.83 12.87
N ASP A 176 -2.43 -11.69 13.89
CA ASP A 176 -2.70 -11.26 15.27
C ASP A 176 -1.43 -10.88 16.04
N GLU A 177 -0.70 -11.86 16.56
CA GLU A 177 0.59 -11.68 17.22
C GLU A 177 1.68 -12.43 16.46
N ILE A 178 2.91 -11.89 16.53
CA ILE A 178 4.06 -12.49 15.85
C ILE A 178 5.31 -12.40 16.69
N THR A 179 6.06 -13.50 16.72
CA THR A 179 7.38 -13.56 17.34
C THR A 179 8.45 -13.07 16.36
N VAL A 180 9.17 -12.04 16.78
CA VAL A 180 10.34 -11.48 16.07
C VAL A 180 11.54 -11.42 17.01
N LEU A 181 12.74 -11.16 16.50
CA LEU A 181 13.87 -10.85 17.38
C LEU A 181 13.77 -9.41 17.89
N SER A 182 14.03 -9.18 19.17
CA SER A 182 14.14 -7.84 19.74
C SER A 182 15.38 -7.13 19.20
N MET A 183 15.22 -5.92 18.67
CA MET A 183 16.35 -5.07 18.27
C MET A 183 17.22 -4.63 19.46
N ARG A 184 16.76 -4.81 20.71
CA ARG A 184 17.50 -4.43 21.93
C ARG A 184 18.31 -5.57 22.53
N THR A 185 17.79 -6.80 22.45
CA THR A 185 18.39 -7.95 23.14
C THR A 185 18.84 -9.06 22.19
N GLY A 186 18.41 -9.03 20.92
CA GLY A 186 18.64 -10.12 19.97
C GLY A 186 17.88 -11.41 20.29
N LYS A 187 17.02 -11.42 21.32
CA LYS A 187 16.22 -12.58 21.75
C LYS A 187 14.80 -12.52 21.15
N PRO A 188 14.13 -13.68 20.99
CA PRO A 188 12.73 -13.72 20.59
C PRO A 188 11.84 -12.86 21.51
N THR A 189 10.89 -12.15 20.91
CA THR A 189 9.90 -11.33 21.60
C THR A 189 8.61 -11.31 20.79
N ASN A 190 7.46 -11.32 21.47
CA ASN A 190 6.16 -11.20 20.81
C ASN A 190 5.81 -9.73 20.64
N ILE A 191 5.39 -9.36 19.43
CA ILE A 191 4.85 -8.05 19.13
C ILE A 191 3.44 -8.20 18.56
N SER A 192 2.60 -7.19 18.77
CA SER A 192 1.38 -7.09 17.96
C SER A 192 1.78 -6.92 16.50
N ASN A 193 1.18 -7.71 15.60
CA ASN A 193 1.56 -7.66 14.20
C ASN A 193 1.15 -6.30 13.59
N PRO A 194 2.08 -5.50 13.07
CA PRO A 194 1.76 -4.22 12.42
C PRO A 194 0.92 -4.36 11.14
N LEU A 195 0.78 -5.57 10.58
CA LEU A 195 -0.12 -5.87 9.46
C LEU A 195 -1.59 -6.06 9.90
N ARG A 196 -1.85 -6.15 11.21
CA ARG A 196 -3.19 -6.42 11.75
C ARG A 196 -4.16 -5.29 11.48
N GLN A 197 -3.73 -4.08 11.84
CA GLN A 197 -4.55 -2.88 11.87
C GLN A 197 -3.65 -1.67 12.16
N TYR A 198 -4.07 -0.50 11.71
CA TYR A 198 -3.47 0.78 12.08
C TYR A 198 -4.31 1.49 13.14
N ARG A 199 -3.67 2.20 14.07
CA ARG A 199 -4.32 3.03 15.07
C ARG A 199 -4.21 4.49 14.65
N PHE A 200 -5.35 5.16 14.47
CA PHE A 200 -5.34 6.59 14.16
C PHE A 200 -4.88 7.43 15.37
N PRO A 201 -4.23 8.58 15.13
CA PRO A 201 -3.93 9.54 16.18
C PRO A 201 -5.22 10.15 16.76
N LEU A 202 -5.12 10.73 17.95
CA LEU A 202 -6.18 11.53 18.55
C LEU A 202 -5.67 12.97 18.79
N PRO A 203 -6.36 14.01 18.25
CA PRO A 203 -7.44 13.93 17.26
C PRO A 203 -6.96 13.33 15.92
N THR A 204 -7.89 12.72 15.16
CA THR A 204 -7.53 12.04 13.90
C THR A 204 -7.18 13.01 12.77
N GLY A 205 -7.70 14.24 12.80
CA GLY A 205 -7.57 15.21 11.71
C GLY A 205 -8.35 14.85 10.44
N LEU A 206 -9.16 13.79 10.49
CA LEU A 206 -9.93 13.29 9.35
C LEU A 206 -11.30 13.99 9.29
N PRO A 207 -11.86 14.26 8.08
CA PRO A 207 -13.16 14.91 7.93
C PRO A 207 -14.27 14.19 8.70
N ALA A 208 -15.12 14.93 9.41
CA ALA A 208 -16.17 14.32 10.24
C ALA A 208 -17.31 13.70 9.43
N ASP A 209 -17.47 14.07 8.16
CA ASP A 209 -18.68 13.80 7.37
C ASP A 209 -18.63 12.46 6.60
N ASP A 210 -17.43 11.95 6.28
CA ASP A 210 -17.25 10.64 5.64
C ASP A 210 -17.06 9.49 6.65
N PHE A 211 -16.71 9.83 7.88
CA PHE A 211 -16.22 8.91 8.90
C PHE A 211 -17.21 8.32 9.91
N PRO A 212 -18.42 8.87 10.14
CA PRO A 212 -19.26 8.38 11.22
C PRO A 212 -19.81 6.97 10.93
N ARG A 213 -19.68 6.48 9.69
CA ARG A 213 -20.00 5.10 9.30
C ARG A 213 -18.84 4.11 9.47
N PHE A 214 -17.58 4.55 9.48
CA PHE A 214 -16.43 3.63 9.26
C PHE A 214 -15.51 3.46 10.45
N SER A 215 -15.48 4.41 11.39
CA SER A 215 -15.21 4.17 12.83
C SER A 215 -15.18 5.50 13.62
N PRO A 216 -15.60 5.53 14.90
CA PRO A 216 -15.49 6.70 15.75
C PRO A 216 -14.03 7.14 15.99
N ARG A 217 -13.82 8.37 16.48
CA ARG A 217 -12.48 8.96 16.73
C ARG A 217 -11.59 8.04 17.59
N GLY A 218 -10.31 7.87 17.23
CA GLY A 218 -9.32 7.11 18.04
C GLY A 218 -9.33 5.60 17.85
N THR A 219 -9.92 5.14 16.77
CA THR A 219 -10.15 3.73 16.46
C THR A 219 -9.03 3.09 15.66
N LEU A 220 -9.15 1.78 15.54
CA LEU A 220 -8.30 0.92 14.74
C LEU A 220 -8.94 0.74 13.37
N THR A 221 -8.15 0.56 12.33
CA THR A 221 -8.69 0.12 11.03
C THR A 221 -9.34 -1.25 11.19
N LEU A 222 -10.59 -1.36 10.76
CA LEU A 222 -11.42 -2.55 10.90
C LEU A 222 -11.66 -3.23 9.55
N ARG A 223 -11.63 -4.56 9.56
CA ARG A 223 -11.99 -5.45 8.44
C ARG A 223 -13.16 -6.31 8.87
N TRP A 224 -14.20 -6.39 8.05
CA TRP A 224 -15.47 -7.02 8.39
C TRP A 224 -15.94 -6.60 9.79
N PRO A 225 -16.18 -5.29 10.04
CA PRO A 225 -16.54 -4.79 11.35
C PRO A 225 -17.78 -5.49 11.92
N GLN A 226 -17.71 -5.85 13.20
CA GLN A 226 -18.84 -6.35 13.98
C GLN A 226 -18.85 -5.73 15.38
N ALA A 227 -20.01 -5.75 16.04
CA ALA A 227 -20.13 -5.31 17.42
C ALA A 227 -19.25 -6.18 18.34
N ALA A 228 -18.57 -5.52 19.29
CA ALA A 228 -17.86 -6.22 20.36
C ALA A 228 -18.88 -6.76 21.38
N ALA A 229 -18.54 -7.88 22.03
CA ALA A 229 -19.41 -8.49 23.04
C ALA A 229 -19.68 -7.58 24.25
N SER A 230 -18.81 -6.58 24.50
CA SER A 230 -18.84 -5.70 25.66
C SER A 230 -19.53 -4.34 25.44
N GLY A 231 -20.18 -4.09 24.30
CA GLY A 231 -20.96 -2.86 24.08
C GLY A 231 -20.84 -2.25 22.67
N SER A 232 -20.95 -0.92 22.56
CA SER A 232 -21.01 -0.13 21.31
C SER A 232 -19.71 -0.06 20.50
N ALA A 233 -18.63 -0.70 20.95
CA ALA A 233 -17.35 -0.71 20.25
C ALA A 233 -17.35 -1.71 19.08
N MET A 234 -16.76 -1.33 17.94
CA MET A 234 -16.62 -2.21 16.78
C MET A 234 -15.24 -2.90 16.78
N ARG A 235 -15.17 -4.13 16.26
CA ARG A 235 -13.93 -4.89 16.09
C ARG A 235 -13.88 -5.58 14.72
N SER A 236 -12.69 -5.94 14.26
CA SER A 236 -12.54 -6.77 13.05
C SER A 236 -13.09 -8.18 13.27
N ASN A 237 -13.70 -8.75 12.23
CA ASN A 237 -14.14 -10.14 12.19
C ASN A 237 -13.24 -10.97 11.27
N THR A 238 -12.17 -11.54 11.83
CA THR A 238 -11.21 -12.37 11.07
C THR A 238 -11.88 -13.60 10.45
N SER A 239 -12.89 -14.19 11.12
CA SER A 239 -13.60 -15.36 10.57
C SER A 239 -14.41 -15.02 9.33
N ALA A 240 -15.13 -13.89 9.33
CA ALA A 240 -15.88 -13.43 8.16
C ALA A 240 -14.95 -13.01 7.02
N LEU A 241 -13.86 -12.32 7.34
CA LEU A 241 -12.79 -12.02 6.38
C LEU A 241 -12.24 -13.31 5.75
N ASN A 242 -11.92 -14.32 6.55
CA ASN A 242 -11.39 -15.58 6.06
C ASN A 242 -12.41 -16.33 5.19
N ALA A 243 -13.67 -16.35 5.60
CA ALA A 243 -14.77 -16.94 4.83
C ALA A 243 -14.93 -16.27 3.46
N SER A 244 -14.80 -14.94 3.40
CA SER A 244 -14.81 -14.19 2.15
C SER A 244 -13.66 -14.60 1.22
N VAL A 245 -12.43 -14.73 1.75
CA VAL A 245 -11.28 -15.20 0.94
C VAL A 245 -11.53 -16.61 0.40
N LEU A 246 -11.99 -17.54 1.25
CA LEU A 246 -12.28 -18.92 0.85
C LEU A 246 -13.37 -19.00 -0.23
N ALA A 247 -14.39 -18.14 -0.15
CA ALA A 247 -15.48 -18.12 -1.12
C ALA A 247 -15.06 -17.58 -2.50
N HIS A 248 -14.14 -16.62 -2.56
CA HIS A 248 -13.87 -15.88 -3.80
C HIS A 248 -12.51 -16.19 -4.45
N SER A 249 -11.50 -16.61 -3.67
CA SER A 249 -10.12 -16.80 -4.15
C SER A 249 -10.03 -17.83 -5.27
N GLY A 250 -10.69 -18.98 -5.13
CA GLY A 250 -10.71 -20.02 -6.16
C GLY A 250 -11.66 -19.75 -7.33
N GLY A 251 -12.57 -18.78 -7.19
CA GLY A 251 -13.62 -18.45 -8.16
C GLY A 251 -13.40 -17.07 -8.78
N ALA A 252 -14.28 -16.13 -8.45
CA ALA A 252 -14.36 -14.80 -9.08
C ALA A 252 -13.01 -14.06 -9.12
N TRP A 253 -12.18 -14.14 -8.09
CA TRP A 253 -10.88 -13.45 -8.08
C TRP A 253 -9.88 -14.08 -9.05
N ARG A 254 -9.74 -15.41 -9.02
CA ARG A 254 -8.85 -16.13 -9.94
C ARG A 254 -9.31 -16.02 -11.38
N GLU A 255 -10.61 -16.13 -11.62
CA GLU A 255 -11.19 -16.01 -12.95
C GLU A 255 -11.05 -14.58 -13.48
N GLY A 256 -11.22 -13.55 -12.64
CA GLY A 256 -10.92 -12.17 -12.99
C GLY A 256 -9.47 -11.98 -13.41
N VAL A 257 -8.51 -12.58 -12.68
CA VAL A 257 -7.08 -12.56 -13.06
C VAL A 257 -6.86 -13.23 -14.42
N ARG A 258 -7.53 -14.36 -14.70
CA ARG A 258 -7.43 -15.02 -16.01
C ARG A 258 -7.95 -14.12 -17.13
N GLN A 259 -9.08 -13.44 -16.92
CA GLN A 259 -9.69 -12.56 -17.91
C GLN A 259 -8.87 -11.30 -18.16
N LEU A 260 -8.43 -10.59 -17.11
CA LEU A 260 -7.64 -9.36 -17.27
C LEU A 260 -6.29 -9.61 -17.96
N LEU A 261 -5.65 -10.76 -17.73
CA LEU A 261 -4.37 -11.07 -18.39
C LEU A 261 -4.56 -11.40 -19.88
N ALA A 262 -5.78 -11.76 -20.29
CA ALA A 262 -6.14 -12.02 -21.69
C ALA A 262 -6.61 -10.76 -22.44
N GLU A 263 -6.84 -9.64 -21.75
CA GLU A 263 -7.25 -8.37 -22.34
C GLU A 263 -6.02 -7.62 -22.90
N PRO A 264 -5.88 -7.45 -24.23
CA PRO A 264 -4.71 -6.79 -24.81
C PRO A 264 -4.77 -5.26 -24.79
N ASP A 265 -5.95 -4.63 -24.76
CA ASP A 265 -6.08 -3.17 -24.89
C ASP A 265 -5.89 -2.49 -23.53
N TRP A 266 -4.92 -1.59 -23.40
CA TRP A 266 -4.70 -0.80 -22.17
C TRP A 266 -5.97 -0.11 -21.66
N HIS A 267 -6.80 0.41 -22.58
CA HIS A 267 -8.04 1.10 -22.22
C HIS A 267 -8.97 0.17 -21.44
N CYS A 268 -9.14 -1.06 -21.91
CA CYS A 268 -10.00 -2.07 -21.28
C CYS A 268 -9.34 -2.73 -20.06
N PHE A 269 -8.02 -2.89 -20.10
CA PHE A 269 -7.25 -3.51 -19.01
C PHE A 269 -7.11 -2.61 -17.77
N SER A 270 -6.93 -1.31 -17.95
CA SER A 270 -6.42 -0.43 -16.88
C SER A 270 -7.43 -0.08 -15.79
N ASN A 271 -8.72 0.07 -16.14
CA ASN A 271 -9.71 0.74 -15.29
C ASN A 271 -11.07 0.01 -15.30
N HIS A 272 -11.94 0.30 -14.34
CA HIS A 272 -13.26 -0.34 -14.24
C HIS A 272 -14.34 0.31 -15.12
N GLU A 273 -14.10 1.52 -15.65
CA GLU A 273 -15.09 2.26 -16.44
C GLU A 273 -15.20 1.70 -17.87
N ALA A 274 -14.07 1.40 -18.50
CA ALA A 274 -14.01 0.98 -19.90
C ALA A 274 -14.81 -0.31 -20.19
N PRO A 275 -14.62 -1.44 -19.46
CA PRO A 275 -15.40 -2.65 -19.71
C PRO A 275 -16.91 -2.46 -19.49
N LEU A 276 -17.31 -1.54 -18.61
CA LEU A 276 -18.72 -1.25 -18.33
C LEU A 276 -19.36 -0.36 -19.39
N ARG A 277 -18.61 0.62 -19.93
CA ARG A 277 -19.11 1.59 -20.91
C ARG A 277 -18.98 1.11 -22.35
N GLU A 278 -17.95 0.32 -22.65
CA GLU A 278 -17.61 -0.14 -24.00
C GLU A 278 -17.54 -1.68 -24.07
N PRO A 279 -18.58 -2.43 -23.68
CA PRO A 279 -18.54 -3.90 -23.61
C PRO A 279 -18.35 -4.60 -24.96
N GLN A 280 -18.56 -3.89 -26.09
CA GLN A 280 -18.29 -4.40 -27.43
C GLN A 280 -16.82 -4.26 -27.85
N ARG A 281 -16.08 -3.35 -27.20
CA ARG A 281 -14.65 -3.14 -27.43
C ARG A 281 -13.81 -4.05 -26.55
N CYS A 282 -14.17 -4.17 -25.28
CA CYS A 282 -13.41 -4.94 -24.31
C CYS A 282 -13.70 -6.44 -24.45
N ARG A 283 -12.65 -7.24 -24.57
CA ARG A 283 -12.74 -8.70 -24.72
C ARG A 283 -13.10 -9.37 -23.40
N ALA A 284 -12.66 -8.78 -22.29
CA ALA A 284 -12.99 -9.20 -20.94
C ALA A 284 -13.97 -8.24 -20.28
N LEU A 285 -14.92 -8.77 -19.50
CA LEU A 285 -15.71 -7.98 -18.54
C LEU A 285 -14.91 -7.68 -17.26
N SER A 286 -13.59 -7.82 -17.31
CA SER A 286 -12.68 -7.69 -16.19
C SER A 286 -11.50 -6.82 -16.59
N SER A 287 -11.02 -6.04 -15.63
CA SER A 287 -9.86 -5.18 -15.73
C SER A 287 -9.03 -5.28 -14.46
N LEU A 288 -7.83 -4.70 -14.46
CA LEU A 288 -6.99 -4.63 -13.27
C LEU A 288 -7.72 -3.93 -12.11
N GLU A 289 -8.36 -2.80 -12.39
CA GLU A 289 -9.14 -2.06 -11.40
C GLU A 289 -10.40 -2.81 -10.96
N PHE A 290 -11.07 -3.54 -11.86
CA PHE A 290 -12.23 -4.34 -11.48
C PHE A 290 -11.87 -5.45 -10.47
N VAL A 291 -10.79 -6.19 -10.72
CA VAL A 291 -10.31 -7.22 -9.76
C VAL A 291 -9.85 -6.60 -8.45
N HIS A 292 -9.13 -5.47 -8.53
CA HIS A 292 -8.77 -4.66 -7.36
C HIS A 292 -10.00 -4.30 -6.51
N ASP A 293 -11.07 -3.81 -7.13
CA ASP A 293 -12.28 -3.39 -6.43
C ASP A 293 -13.00 -4.56 -5.74
N LEU A 294 -13.02 -5.73 -6.37
CA LEU A 294 -13.53 -6.96 -5.76
C LEU A 294 -12.74 -7.34 -4.51
N LEU A 295 -11.41 -7.15 -4.53
CA LEU A 295 -10.55 -7.44 -3.39
C LEU A 295 -10.76 -6.43 -2.26
N HIS A 296 -10.84 -5.13 -2.56
CA HIS A 296 -11.18 -4.11 -1.57
C HIS A 296 -12.49 -4.43 -0.84
N ARG A 297 -13.56 -4.73 -1.60
CA ARG A 297 -14.86 -5.10 -1.02
C ARG A 297 -14.80 -6.42 -0.25
N GLY A 298 -14.18 -7.45 -0.83
CA GLY A 298 -14.14 -8.77 -0.21
C GLY A 298 -13.28 -8.85 1.05
N LEU A 299 -12.22 -8.05 1.15
CA LEU A 299 -11.33 -8.01 2.31
C LEU A 299 -11.78 -6.99 3.35
N GLY A 300 -12.36 -5.86 2.93
CA GLY A 300 -12.89 -4.87 3.86
C GLY A 300 -14.23 -5.29 4.46
N GLY A 301 -15.09 -5.95 3.69
CA GLY A 301 -16.46 -6.25 4.10
C GLY A 301 -17.33 -5.00 4.26
N PRO A 302 -18.60 -5.17 4.65
CA PRO A 302 -19.51 -4.05 4.88
C PRO A 302 -18.95 -3.08 5.94
N SER A 303 -18.78 -1.80 5.60
CA SER A 303 -18.27 -0.76 6.49
C SER A 303 -16.81 -0.89 6.95
N GLY A 304 -16.04 -1.82 6.38
CA GLY A 304 -14.60 -1.94 6.69
C GLY A 304 -13.77 -0.89 5.98
N HIS A 305 -12.66 -0.48 6.60
CA HIS A 305 -11.83 0.62 6.09
C HIS A 305 -11.27 0.30 4.70
N LEU A 306 -10.77 -0.93 4.53
CA LEU A 306 -10.22 -1.39 3.26
C LEU A 306 -11.26 -1.41 2.13
N ALA A 307 -12.57 -1.44 2.41
CA ALA A 307 -13.61 -1.42 1.37
C ALA A 307 -13.96 0.00 0.87
N HIS A 308 -13.35 1.05 1.43
CA HIS A 308 -13.72 2.43 1.14
C HIS A 308 -12.53 3.25 0.66
N THR A 309 -12.58 3.67 -0.60
CA THR A 309 -11.48 4.34 -1.30
C THR A 309 -10.89 5.50 -0.50
N SER A 310 -11.71 6.33 0.15
CA SER A 310 -11.24 7.49 0.92
C SER A 310 -10.25 7.14 2.02
N ILE A 311 -10.39 5.97 2.66
CA ILE A 311 -9.63 5.57 3.84
C ILE A 311 -8.87 4.24 3.68
N ALA A 312 -9.09 3.50 2.60
CA ALA A 312 -8.55 2.15 2.41
C ALA A 312 -7.04 2.03 2.66
N ALA A 313 -6.28 3.06 2.26
CA ALA A 313 -4.83 3.11 2.42
C ALA A 313 -4.35 2.96 3.87
N PHE A 314 -5.15 3.37 4.85
CA PHE A 314 -4.74 3.24 6.26
C PHE A 314 -4.75 1.79 6.75
N ASP A 315 -5.45 0.87 6.08
CA ASP A 315 -5.37 -0.54 6.42
C ASP A 315 -4.04 -1.13 5.88
N PRO A 316 -3.18 -1.75 6.72
CA PRO A 316 -1.91 -2.30 6.25
C PRO A 316 -2.00 -3.33 5.10
N LEU A 317 -3.15 -3.99 4.90
CA LEU A 317 -3.36 -4.87 3.74
C LEU A 317 -3.38 -4.14 2.41
N PHE A 318 -3.70 -2.84 2.40
CA PHE A 318 -3.70 -2.01 1.20
C PHE A 318 -2.39 -2.15 0.43
N THR A 319 -1.27 -1.98 1.13
CA THR A 319 0.06 -2.03 0.52
C THR A 319 0.36 -3.41 -0.10
N LEU A 320 -0.07 -4.49 0.55
CA LEU A 320 0.11 -5.86 0.03
C LEU A 320 -0.77 -6.10 -1.21
N LEU A 321 -2.00 -5.60 -1.18
CA LEU A 321 -2.96 -5.71 -2.26
C LEU A 321 -2.46 -4.95 -3.51
N HIS A 322 -2.00 -3.70 -3.35
CA HIS A 322 -1.45 -2.92 -4.46
C HIS A 322 -0.12 -3.49 -4.97
N ALA A 323 0.68 -4.15 -4.11
CA ALA A 323 1.83 -4.91 -4.59
C ALA A 323 1.44 -6.11 -5.47
N SER A 324 0.29 -6.73 -5.20
CA SER A 324 -0.27 -7.77 -6.08
C SER A 324 -0.80 -7.19 -7.38
N MET A 325 -1.48 -6.04 -7.35
CA MET A 325 -1.93 -5.35 -8.57
C MET A 325 -0.75 -4.93 -9.45
N ASP A 326 0.31 -4.39 -8.85
CA ASP A 326 1.52 -4.01 -9.58
C ASP A 326 2.24 -5.22 -10.21
N ARG A 327 2.22 -6.37 -9.52
CA ARG A 327 2.69 -7.64 -10.07
C ARG A 327 1.85 -8.08 -11.27
N LEU A 328 0.52 -7.96 -11.21
CA LEU A 328 -0.37 -8.29 -12.33
C LEU A 328 -0.14 -7.35 -13.51
N LEU A 329 0.06 -6.05 -13.27
CA LEU A 329 0.46 -5.08 -14.29
C LEU A 329 1.78 -5.50 -14.96
N ALA A 330 2.79 -5.92 -14.18
CA ALA A 330 4.05 -6.40 -14.75
C ALA A 330 3.88 -7.68 -15.59
N MET A 331 3.02 -8.62 -15.15
CA MET A 331 2.71 -9.82 -15.93
C MET A 331 1.97 -9.48 -17.23
N TRP A 332 1.02 -8.54 -17.18
CA TRP A 332 0.32 -8.05 -18.36
C TRP A 332 1.28 -7.41 -19.36
N GLN A 333 2.22 -6.56 -18.91
CA GLN A 333 3.23 -5.95 -19.79
C GLN A 333 4.12 -6.99 -20.50
N LEU A 334 4.39 -8.13 -19.84
CA LEU A 334 5.15 -9.22 -20.44
C LEU A 334 4.33 -9.97 -21.50
N ALA A 335 3.02 -10.11 -21.29
CA ALA A 335 2.11 -10.76 -22.23
C ALA A 335 1.74 -9.87 -23.42
N HIS A 336 1.73 -8.54 -23.23
CA HIS A 336 1.30 -7.54 -24.21
C HIS A 336 2.37 -6.45 -24.42
N PRO A 337 3.57 -6.79 -24.92
CA PRO A 337 4.74 -5.90 -24.92
C PRO A 337 4.64 -4.69 -25.87
N HIS A 338 3.61 -4.62 -26.71
CA HIS A 338 3.39 -3.56 -27.69
C HIS A 338 2.26 -2.59 -27.30
N ASP A 339 1.59 -2.83 -26.18
CA ASP A 339 0.53 -1.96 -25.67
C ASP A 339 0.99 -1.25 -24.38
N TRP A 340 0.56 -0.01 -24.21
CA TRP A 340 0.90 0.83 -23.07
C TRP A 340 -0.11 1.95 -22.88
N VAL A 341 0.13 2.79 -21.87
CA VAL A 341 -0.77 3.87 -21.47
C VAL A 341 -1.28 4.65 -22.68
N SER A 342 -2.58 4.53 -22.92
CA SER A 342 -3.30 5.24 -23.98
C SER A 342 -3.99 6.48 -23.41
N SER A 343 -4.29 7.45 -24.27
CA SER A 343 -5.00 8.66 -23.85
C SER A 343 -6.39 8.33 -23.29
N GLY A 344 -6.72 8.90 -22.15
CA GLY A 344 -8.01 8.76 -21.48
C GLY A 344 -8.47 10.07 -20.86
N VAL A 345 -9.50 9.99 -20.02
CA VAL A 345 -10.07 11.13 -19.31
C VAL A 345 -10.14 10.80 -17.82
N ALA A 346 -9.68 11.71 -16.97
CA ALA A 346 -9.87 11.63 -15.52
C ALA A 346 -11.33 11.94 -15.16
N GLY A 347 -12.22 10.94 -15.26
CA GLY A 347 -13.67 11.11 -15.14
C GLY A 347 -14.12 11.66 -13.79
N GLY A 348 -13.46 11.24 -12.70
CA GLY A 348 -13.70 11.72 -11.33
C GLY A 348 -12.78 12.87 -10.88
N GLY A 349 -11.65 13.06 -11.57
CA GLY A 349 -10.57 13.95 -11.13
C GLY A 349 -9.82 13.42 -9.90
N THR A 350 -8.73 14.08 -9.56
CA THR A 350 -7.94 13.87 -8.34
C THR A 350 -7.56 15.23 -7.76
N LEU A 351 -6.92 15.25 -6.59
CA LEU A 351 -6.38 16.49 -6.02
C LEU A 351 -5.40 17.21 -6.97
N ALA A 352 -4.66 16.46 -7.79
CA ALA A 352 -3.66 16.99 -8.70
C ALA A 352 -4.16 17.15 -10.15
N VAL A 353 -5.23 16.45 -10.53
CA VAL A 353 -5.75 16.39 -11.90
C VAL A 353 -7.23 16.78 -11.91
N PRO A 354 -7.60 17.94 -12.47
CA PRO A 354 -9.01 18.36 -12.52
C PRO A 354 -9.90 17.34 -13.23
N ARG A 355 -11.15 17.23 -12.79
CA ARG A 355 -12.17 16.39 -13.43
C ARG A 355 -12.29 16.71 -14.92
N GLY A 356 -12.35 15.67 -15.75
CA GLY A 356 -12.47 15.80 -17.21
C GLY A 356 -11.16 16.10 -17.94
N SER A 357 -10.03 16.19 -17.23
CA SER A 357 -8.72 16.39 -17.86
C SER A 357 -8.33 15.18 -18.70
N LYS A 358 -7.65 15.44 -19.82
CA LYS A 358 -6.98 14.38 -20.58
C LYS A 358 -5.80 13.84 -19.77
N VAL A 359 -5.71 12.52 -19.69
CA VAL A 359 -4.61 11.79 -19.05
C VAL A 359 -3.94 10.89 -20.08
N ARG A 360 -2.62 10.72 -19.99
CA ARG A 360 -1.82 9.93 -20.94
C ARG A 360 -0.50 9.51 -20.32
#